data_AF-S6HAF0-F1
#
_entry.id   AF-S6HAF0-F1
#
_cell.length_a   1.000
_cell.length_b   1.000
_cell.length_c   1.000
_cell.angle_alpha   90.00
_cell.angle_beta   90.00
_cell.angle_gamma   90.00
#
_symmetry.space_group_name_H-M   'P 1'
#
loop_
_entity.id
_entity.type
_entity.pdbx_description
1 polymer ?
#
loop_
_entity_poly.entity_id
_entity_poly.type
_entity_poly.pdbx_seq_one_letter_code
_entity_poly.pdbx_strand_id
1 'polypeptide(L)'
;MVRLIDSTTIDLNLNQFKWAEFRSKKAGIKLYTVHDPNAAVPMFFSLTEEKANHTKELNNLPMMPITVYIVDLARIITIVSG
;
A
#
# COMPACT_ATOMS: atom_id res chain seq x y z
N MET A 1 -9.44 13.90 -10.34
CA MET A 1 -9.56 12.43 -10.47
C MET A 1 -9.56 11.81 -9.08
N VAL A 2 -10.28 10.72 -8.83
CA VAL A 2 -10.30 10.04 -7.51
C VAL A 2 -9.59 8.70 -7.64
N ARG A 3 -8.73 8.38 -6.68
CA ARG A 3 -8.06 7.08 -6.57
C ARG A 3 -8.24 6.51 -5.18
N LEU A 4 -8.42 5.20 -5.12
CA LEU A 4 -8.52 4.45 -3.88
C LEU A 4 -7.18 3.78 -3.62
N ILE A 5 -6.71 3.87 -2.39
CA ILE A 5 -5.55 3.14 -1.92
C ILE A 5 -6.04 2.19 -0.84
N ASP A 6 -5.70 0.92 -1.01
CA ASP A 6 -5.93 -0.09 -0.01
C ASP A 6 -4.59 -0.74 0.38
N SER A 7 -4.50 -1.22 1.61
CA SER A 7 -3.36 -1.98 2.09
C SER A 7 -3.81 -3.28 2.75
N THR A 8 -3.40 -4.41 2.18
CA THR A 8 -3.69 -5.73 2.73
C THR A 8 -2.40 -6.36 3.26
N THR A 9 -2.44 -6.92 4.46
CA THR A 9 -1.34 -7.74 5.00
C THR A 9 -1.57 -9.20 4.63
N ILE A 10 -0.55 -9.85 4.07
CA ILE A 10 -0.55 -11.28 3.78
C ILE A 10 0.40 -11.95 4.78
N ASP A 11 -0.17 -12.81 5.62
CA ASP A 11 0.58 -13.59 6.59
C ASP A 11 1.31 -14.74 5.89
N LEU A 12 2.60 -14.89 6.16
CA LEU A 12 3.47 -15.89 5.54
C LEU A 12 4.05 -16.83 6.60
N ASN A 13 4.42 -18.03 6.15
CA ASN A 13 5.14 -18.98 6.99
C ASN A 13 6.61 -18.55 7.12
N LEU A 14 7.04 -18.20 8.35
CA LEU A 14 8.40 -17.75 8.64
C LEU A 14 9.50 -18.74 8.20
N ASN A 15 9.22 -20.05 8.25
CA ASN A 15 10.21 -21.06 7.86
C ASN A 15 10.50 -21.06 6.36
N GLN A 16 9.51 -20.67 5.55
CA GLN A 16 9.62 -20.61 4.08
C GLN A 16 10.03 -19.21 3.60
N PHE A 17 9.56 -18.17 4.29
CA PHE A 17 9.73 -16.77 3.89
C PHE A 17 10.52 -15.99 4.95
N LYS A 18 11.76 -16.43 5.23
CA LYS A 18 12.63 -15.79 6.23
C LYS A 18 12.99 -14.34 5.91
N TRP A 19 13.00 -13.97 4.63
CA TRP A 19 13.27 -12.60 4.18
C TRP A 19 12.13 -11.63 4.52
N ALA A 20 10.91 -12.13 4.77
CA ALA A 20 9.74 -11.33 5.12
C ALA A 20 9.46 -11.36 6.64
N GLU A 21 10.50 -11.44 7.47
CA GLU A 21 10.33 -11.50 8.93
C GLU A 21 9.77 -10.18 9.47
N PHE A 22 8.61 -10.27 10.14
CA PHE A 22 7.99 -9.13 10.82
C PHE A 22 8.25 -9.16 12.32
N ARG A 23 8.07 -10.33 12.94
CA ARG A 23 8.34 -10.62 14.37
C ARG A 23 9.00 -11.98 14.50
N SER A 24 9.54 -12.29 15.68
CA SER A 24 10.29 -13.52 15.97
C SER A 24 9.62 -14.84 15.57
N LYS A 25 8.30 -14.86 15.40
CA LYS A 25 7.53 -16.05 14.96
C LYS A 25 6.56 -15.76 13.82
N LYS A 26 6.58 -14.56 13.23
CA LYS A 26 5.62 -14.15 12.19
C LYS A 26 6.36 -13.52 11.03
N ALA A 27 6.15 -14.08 9.84
CA ALA A 27 6.52 -13.45 8.59
C ALA A 27 5.27 -12.85 7.95
N GLY A 28 5.42 -11.74 7.27
CA GLY A 28 4.32 -11.05 6.64
C GLY A 28 4.82 -9.99 5.67
N ILE A 29 4.03 -9.81 4.63
CA ILE A 29 4.22 -8.76 3.63
C ILE A 29 2.99 -7.87 3.64
N LYS A 30 3.18 -6.59 3.32
CA LYS A 30 2.10 -5.65 3.11
C LYS A 30 2.03 -5.33 1.63
N LEU A 31 0.85 -5.51 1.05
CA LEU A 31 0.53 -5.17 -0.32
C LEU A 31 -0.24 -3.85 -0.30
N TYR A 32 0.30 -2.86 -0.99
CA TYR A 32 -0.37 -1.60 -1.27
C TYR A 32 -0.92 -1.63 -2.69
N THR A 33 -2.19 -1.31 -2.87
CA THR A 33 -2.81 -1.26 -4.20
C THR A 33 -3.42 0.11 -4.43
N VAL A 34 -3.22 0.65 -5.63
CA VAL A 34 -3.89 1.86 -6.12
C VAL A 34 -4.93 1.43 -7.15
N HIS A 35 -6.17 1.80 -6.91
CA HIS A 35 -7.30 1.46 -7.76
C HIS A 35 -7.96 2.73 -8.30
N ASP A 36 -8.34 2.67 -9.57
CA ASP A 36 -9.25 3.63 -10.18
C ASP A 36 -10.64 3.01 -10.15
N PRO A 37 -11.65 3.63 -9.51
CA PRO A 37 -13.02 3.11 -9.46
C PRO A 37 -13.64 2.78 -10.82
N ASN A 38 -13.11 3.36 -11.91
CA ASN A 38 -13.58 3.12 -13.27
C ASN A 38 -12.83 1.99 -13.98
N ALA A 39 -11.77 1.45 -13.39
CA ALA A 39 -10.97 0.36 -13.94
C ALA A 39 -11.34 -0.97 -13.28
N ALA A 40 -11.31 -2.07 -14.03
CA ALA A 40 -11.57 -3.41 -13.49
C ALA A 40 -10.37 -4.01 -12.74
N VAL A 41 -9.18 -3.44 -12.88
CA VAL A 41 -7.92 -3.94 -12.32
C VAL A 41 -7.17 -2.84 -11.55
N PRO A 42 -6.27 -3.20 -10.62
CA PRO A 42 -5.42 -2.22 -9.94
C PRO A 42 -4.52 -1.49 -10.95
N MET A 43 -4.40 -0.17 -10.80
CA MET A 43 -3.52 0.67 -11.61
C MET A 43 -2.06 0.50 -11.21
N PHE A 44 -1.81 0.24 -9.93
CA PHE A 44 -0.47 0.03 -9.38
C PHE A 44 -0.54 -0.84 -8.14
N PHE A 45 0.51 -1.61 -7.89
CA PHE A 45 0.70 -2.31 -6.63
C PHE A 45 2.16 -2.28 -6.19
N SER A 46 2.38 -2.23 -4.88
CA SER A 46 3.71 -2.31 -4.25
C SER A 46 3.68 -3.33 -3.12
N LEU A 47 4.73 -4.14 -3.04
CA LEU A 47 4.91 -5.13 -2.00
C LEU A 47 6.05 -4.69 -1.09
N THR A 48 5.80 -4.68 0.22
CA THR A 48 6.80 -4.30 1.21
C THR A 48 6.81 -5.31 2.35
N GLU A 49 7.91 -5.38 3.08
CA GLU A 49 7.93 -6.09 4.35
C GLU A 49 6.93 -5.44 5.33
N GLU A 50 6.26 -6.23 6.17
CA GLU A 50 5.25 -5.74 7.11
C GLU A 50 5.83 -4.73 8.13
N LYS A 51 7.15 -4.78 8.37
CA LYS A 51 7.89 -3.87 9.26
C LYS A 51 8.05 -2.46 8.69
N ALA A 52 7.83 -2.27 7.39
CA ALA A 52 8.00 -0.98 6.74
C ALA A 52 7.02 0.07 7.29
N ASN A 53 7.51 1.31 7.45
CA ASN A 53 6.68 2.40 7.96
C ASN A 53 5.67 2.84 6.89
N HIS A 54 4.38 2.70 7.20
CA HIS A 54 3.28 2.91 6.27
C HIS A 54 3.30 4.29 5.59
N THR A 55 3.68 5.35 6.30
CA THR A 55 3.77 6.71 5.75
C THR A 55 4.85 6.83 4.68
N LYS A 56 5.97 6.12 4.86
CA LYS A 56 7.09 6.17 3.92
C LYS A 56 6.73 5.45 2.62
N GLU A 57 6.05 4.32 2.72
CA GLU A 57 5.64 3.54 1.54
C GLU A 57 4.56 4.24 0.72
N LEU A 58 3.65 4.96 1.38
CA LEU A 58 2.64 5.77 0.68
C LEU A 58 3.28 6.87 -0.19
N ASN A 59 4.38 7.46 0.29
CA ASN A 59 5.15 8.45 -0.48
C ASN A 59 5.91 7.84 -1.68
N ASN A 60 6.19 6.54 -1.65
CA ASN A 60 6.83 5.84 -2.76
C ASN A 60 5.85 5.47 -3.88
N LEU A 61 4.54 5.61 -3.65
CA LEU A 61 3.54 5.34 -4.68
C LEU A 61 3.60 6.42 -5.77
N PRO A 62 3.34 6.05 -7.05
CA PRO A 62 3.32 7.01 -8.15
C PRO A 62 2.11 7.94 -8.04
N MET A 63 2.26 9.03 -7.27
CA MET A 63 1.21 10.00 -7.04
C MET A 63 1.15 11.00 -8.20
N MET A 64 -0.02 11.07 -8.84
CA MET A 64 -0.29 12.04 -9.90
C MET A 64 -0.83 13.36 -9.35
N PRO A 65 -0.46 14.51 -9.96
CA PRO A 65 -1.02 15.81 -9.64
C PRO A 65 -2.55 15.85 -9.87
N ILE A 66 -3.24 16.75 -9.17
CA ILE A 66 -4.69 17.02 -9.34
C ILE A 66 -5.55 15.74 -9.14
N THR A 67 -5.15 14.91 -8.18
CA THR A 67 -5.80 13.64 -7.85
C THR A 67 -6.05 13.54 -6.35
N VAL A 68 -7.27 13.14 -6.00
CA VAL A 68 -7.68 12.87 -4.62
C VAL A 68 -7.43 11.40 -4.33
N TYR A 69 -6.65 11.11 -3.29
CA TYR A 69 -6.40 9.75 -2.84
C TYR A 69 -7.16 9.48 -1.55
N ILE A 70 -8.01 8.46 -1.60
CA ILE A 70 -8.77 7.96 -0.45
C ILE A 70 -8.06 6.70 0.02
N VAL A 71 -7.60 6.71 1.27
CA VAL A 71 -6.84 5.59 1.85
C VAL A 71 -7.68 4.97 2.97
N ASP A 72 -7.89 3.65 2.92
CA ASP A 72 -8.45 2.92 4.06
C ASP A 72 -7.44 3.00 5.23
N LEU A 73 -7.91 3.19 6.47
CA LEU A 73 -7.20 3.72 7.68
C LEU A 73 -7.50 5.19 8.06
N ALA A 74 -8.62 5.76 7.57
CA ALA A 74 -9.16 7.06 7.99
C ALA A 74 -8.29 8.31 7.67
N ARG A 75 -7.48 8.26 6.61
CA ARG A 75 -6.71 9.41 6.13
C ARG A 75 -7.09 9.75 4.68
N ILE A 76 -7.66 10.94 4.49
CA ILE A 76 -7.84 11.53 3.16
C ILE A 76 -6.58 12.34 2.85
N ILE A 77 -5.89 12.03 1.76
CA ILE A 77 -4.76 12.82 1.27
C ILE A 77 -5.18 13.46 -0.05
N THR A 78 -5.39 14.78 -0.01
CA THR A 78 -5.64 15.57 -1.22
C THR A 78 -4.32 16.13 -1.72
N ILE A 79 -3.88 15.67 -2.89
CA ILE A 79 -2.76 16.28 -3.58
C ILE A 79 -3.34 17.26 -4.60
N VAL A 80 -3.47 18.51 -4.18
CA VAL A 80 -3.60 19.65 -5.09
C VAL A 80 -2.21 19.92 -5.64
N SER A 81 -2.02 19.78 -6.95
CA SER A 81 -0.79 20.33 -7.53
C SER A 81 -0.86 21.85 -7.37
N GLY A 82 0.26 22.45 -6.99
CA GLY A 82 0.46 23.88 -7.18
C GLY A 82 0.30 24.25 -8.66
#